data_AF-A0A1B7T908-F1
#
_entry.id   AF-A0A1B7T908-F1
#
_cell.length_a   1.000
_cell.length_b   1.000
_cell.length_c   1.000
_cell.angle_alpha   90.00
_cell.angle_beta   90.00
_cell.angle_gamma   90.00
#
_symmetry.space_group_name_H-M   'P 1'
#
loop_
_entity.id
_entity.type
_entity.pdbx_description
1 polymer ?
#
loop_
_entity_poly.entity_id
_entity_poly.type
_entity_poly.pdbx_seq_one_letter_code
_entity_poly.pdbx_strand_id
1 'polypeptide(L)'
;MSSLSNKEISYIIVDYFKTLIDKKEVSTESADSLGVAIDCITDAFEIDGEVKPATTLKQLLSGAVVSTVDSSNSLEKVEVDETVAAKAEELKVEGNKYMGTKNFRKAIELYTSAIELNPANPIYYSNRAAAFISSKAMKKDLEAAKSKIQAAAKSTGGSTGGFPDLSGMMGGAGGNKGMMDMLMKDPNAMKKAQELMGNPDLMNKLMSNPNVMNMAQKFQSGDYNMADMMKDPAIQDMAKMFGR
;
A
#
# COMPACT_ATOMS: atom_id res chain seq x y z
N MET A 1 -19.10 50.31 22.16
CA MET A 1 -19.80 49.08 21.74
C MET A 1 -19.65 48.08 22.87
N SER A 2 -20.73 47.60 23.46
CA SER A 2 -20.66 46.56 24.49
C SER A 2 -20.04 45.32 23.87
N SER A 3 -18.87 44.92 24.35
CA SER A 3 -18.23 43.68 23.91
C SER A 3 -19.11 42.51 24.35
N LEU A 4 -19.59 41.71 23.39
CA LEU A 4 -20.28 40.47 23.71
C LEU A 4 -19.33 39.53 24.46
N SER A 5 -19.83 38.92 25.53
CA SER A 5 -19.11 37.91 26.27
C SER A 5 -19.00 36.61 25.45
N ASN A 6 -17.98 35.81 25.75
CA ASN A 6 -17.81 34.50 25.12
C ASN A 6 -19.06 33.61 25.31
N LYS A 7 -19.74 33.70 26.46
CA LYS A 7 -20.98 32.95 26.72
C LYS A 7 -22.13 33.40 25.81
N GLU A 8 -22.28 34.70 25.58
CA GLU A 8 -23.29 35.25 24.65
C GLU A 8 -23.02 34.82 23.20
N ILE A 9 -21.76 34.86 22.77
CA ILE A 9 -21.37 34.42 21.42
C ILE A 9 -21.69 32.93 21.23
N SER A 10 -21.32 32.09 22.20
CA SER A 10 -21.59 30.66 22.15
C SER A 10 -23.10 30.37 22.13
N TYR A 11 -23.91 31.13 22.89
CA TYR A 11 -25.37 31.01 22.84
C TYR A 11 -25.91 31.33 21.44
N ILE A 12 -25.45 32.41 20.81
CA ILE A 12 -25.89 32.82 19.47
C ILE A 12 -25.61 31.73 18.42
N ILE A 13 -24.47 31.05 18.53
CA ILE A 13 -24.10 29.94 17.64
C ILE A 13 -25.03 28.73 17.87
N VAL A 14 -25.29 28.38 19.13
CA VAL A 14 -26.20 27.29 19.50
C VAL A 14 -27.64 27.57 19.02
N ASP A 15 -28.13 28.79 19.21
CA ASP A 15 -29.46 29.23 18.75
C ASP A 15 -29.60 29.15 17.23
N TYR A 16 -28.53 29.52 16.50
CA TYR A 16 -28.49 29.38 15.06
C TYR A 16 -28.58 27.91 14.61
N PHE A 17 -27.82 27.01 15.25
CA PHE A 17 -27.89 25.57 14.93
C PHE A 17 -29.27 24.97 15.23
N LYS A 18 -29.89 25.33 16.37
CA LYS A 18 -31.27 24.93 16.69
C LYS A 18 -32.26 25.41 15.63
N THR A 19 -32.14 26.68 15.23
CA THR A 19 -32.98 27.26 14.16
C THR A 19 -32.80 26.54 12.82
N LEU A 20 -31.59 26.12 12.47
CA LEU A 20 -31.33 25.36 11.23
C LEU A 20 -32.01 23.98 11.25
N ILE A 21 -31.96 23.30 12.40
CA ILE A 21 -32.62 22.01 12.62
C ILE A 21 -34.15 22.19 12.52
N ASP A 22 -34.70 23.20 13.20
CA ASP A 22 -36.15 23.48 13.21
C ASP A 22 -36.68 23.84 11.81
N LYS A 23 -35.90 24.59 11.03
CA LYS A 23 -36.25 24.95 9.65
C LYS A 23 -36.05 23.82 8.64
N LYS A 24 -35.47 22.68 9.04
CA LYS A 24 -35.09 21.56 8.16
C LYS A 24 -34.24 22.02 6.96
N GLU A 25 -33.40 23.03 7.18
CA GLU A 25 -32.47 23.54 6.15
C GLU A 25 -31.24 22.62 6.00
N VAL A 26 -31.14 21.57 6.82
CA VAL A 26 -30.03 20.62 6.89
C VAL A 26 -30.52 19.18 6.76
N SER A 27 -29.69 18.29 6.19
CA SER A 27 -30.02 16.87 6.06
C SER A 27 -30.16 16.20 7.44
N THR A 28 -30.89 15.08 7.53
CA THR A 28 -31.11 14.37 8.81
C THR A 28 -29.80 13.95 9.49
N GLU A 29 -28.82 13.50 8.71
CA GLU A 29 -27.48 13.16 9.19
C GLU A 29 -26.70 14.39 9.72
N SER A 30 -26.94 15.57 9.11
CA SER A 30 -26.37 16.83 9.56
C SER A 30 -27.08 17.37 10.81
N ALA A 31 -28.37 17.09 10.99
CA ALA A 31 -29.14 17.47 12.17
C ALA A 31 -28.64 16.73 13.43
N ASP A 32 -28.34 15.44 13.31
CA ASP A 32 -27.75 14.66 14.41
C ASP A 32 -26.35 15.19 14.76
N SER A 33 -25.55 15.49 13.74
CA SER A 33 -24.20 16.06 13.91
C SER A 33 -24.24 17.45 14.57
N LEU A 34 -25.22 18.29 14.20
CA LEU A 34 -25.44 19.60 14.81
C LEU A 34 -25.95 19.48 16.25
N GLY A 35 -26.76 18.46 16.56
CA GLY A 35 -27.17 18.16 17.94
C GLY A 35 -25.98 17.91 18.86
N VAL A 36 -25.04 17.06 18.44
CA VAL A 36 -23.81 16.81 19.21
C VAL A 36 -22.97 18.07 19.38
N ALA A 37 -22.89 18.91 18.34
CA ALA A 37 -22.17 20.18 18.41
C ALA A 37 -22.82 21.16 19.40
N ILE A 38 -24.16 21.21 19.44
CA ILE A 38 -24.91 22.01 20.41
C ILE A 38 -24.58 21.58 21.84
N ASP A 39 -24.60 20.28 22.11
CA ASP A 39 -24.33 19.75 23.45
C ASP A 39 -22.89 20.07 23.88
N CYS A 40 -21.91 19.83 23.00
CA CYS A 40 -20.51 20.12 23.27
C CYS A 40 -20.24 21.62 23.55
N ILE A 41 -20.88 22.53 22.80
CA ILE A 41 -20.74 23.99 23.01
C ILE A 41 -21.45 24.42 24.29
N THR A 42 -22.63 23.86 24.58
CA THR A 42 -23.41 24.16 25.79
C THR A 42 -22.62 23.77 27.03
N ASP A 43 -22.03 22.58 27.03
CA ASP A 43 -21.20 22.07 28.13
C ASP A 43 -19.90 22.85 28.26
N ALA A 44 -19.19 23.13 27.16
CA ALA A 44 -17.89 23.80 27.20
C ALA A 44 -17.97 25.24 27.75
N PHE A 45 -19.09 25.92 27.56
CA PHE A 45 -19.28 27.31 27.98
C PHE A 45 -20.22 27.47 29.17
N GLU A 46 -20.71 26.37 29.75
CA GLU A 46 -21.68 26.36 30.85
C GLU A 46 -22.83 27.33 30.57
N ILE A 47 -23.52 27.08 29.46
CA ILE A 47 -24.63 27.94 29.00
C ILE A 47 -25.89 27.55 29.77
N ASP A 48 -26.09 28.18 30.92
CA ASP A 48 -27.37 28.14 31.63
C ASP A 48 -28.41 28.91 30.82
N GLY A 49 -29.58 28.31 30.57
CA GLY A 49 -30.56 28.73 29.57
C GLY A 49 -31.24 30.11 29.73
N GLU A 50 -30.68 31.04 30.50
CA GLU A 50 -31.21 32.38 30.74
C GLU A 50 -30.57 33.49 29.89
N VAL A 51 -29.50 33.21 29.13
CA VAL A 51 -28.88 34.23 28.28
C VAL A 51 -29.63 34.34 26.95
N LYS A 52 -30.62 35.25 26.86
CA LYS A 52 -31.25 35.62 25.58
C LYS A 52 -30.57 36.86 24.98
N PRO A 53 -29.64 36.70 24.03
CA PRO A 53 -28.99 37.84 23.39
C PRO A 53 -29.99 38.57 22.48
N ALA A 54 -29.95 39.91 22.51
CA ALA A 54 -30.81 40.77 21.69
C ALA A 54 -30.44 40.78 20.19
N THR A 55 -29.41 40.03 19.78
CA THR A 55 -28.82 40.08 18.44
C THR A 55 -28.64 38.68 17.86
N THR A 56 -29.08 38.48 16.61
CA THR A 56 -28.91 37.21 15.88
C THR A 56 -27.53 37.13 15.21
N LEU A 57 -27.01 35.91 15.00
CA LEU A 57 -25.73 35.66 14.33
C LEU A 57 -25.58 36.42 13.00
N LYS A 58 -26.65 36.42 12.18
CA LYS A 58 -26.67 37.14 10.89
C LYS A 58 -26.47 38.65 11.04
N GLN A 59 -26.94 39.22 12.13
CA GLN A 59 -26.88 40.66 12.42
C GLN A 59 -25.52 41.06 13.00
N LEU A 60 -24.84 40.15 13.71
CA LEU A 60 -23.44 40.31 14.09
C LEU A 60 -22.51 40.29 12.86
N LEU A 61 -22.75 39.34 11.97
CA LEU A 61 -21.97 39.21 10.73
C LEU A 61 -22.20 40.41 9.80
N SER A 62 -23.44 40.92 9.70
CA SER A 62 -23.73 42.10 8.87
C SER A 62 -23.13 43.40 9.44
N GLY A 63 -23.04 43.54 10.77
CA GLY A 63 -22.36 44.66 11.42
C GLY A 63 -20.83 44.63 11.28
N ALA A 64 -20.23 43.44 11.08
CA ALA A 64 -18.78 43.27 10.96
C ALA A 64 -18.21 43.60 9.56
N VAL A 65 -19.06 43.71 8.52
CA VAL A 65 -18.60 43.98 7.14
C VAL A 65 -18.12 45.43 6.95
N VAL A 66 -18.35 46.33 7.91
CA VAL A 66 -18.04 47.77 7.77
C VAL A 66 -16.67 48.18 8.33
N SER A 67 -15.96 47.33 9.09
CA SER A 67 -14.75 47.77 9.83
C SER A 67 -13.41 47.11 9.45
N THR A 68 -13.27 46.46 8.29
CA THR A 68 -11.97 45.97 7.81
C THR A 68 -11.64 46.35 6.36
N VAL A 69 -11.98 47.59 5.99
CA VAL A 69 -11.29 48.30 4.90
C VAL A 69 -10.32 49.31 5.53
N ASP A 70 -9.13 48.83 5.92
CA ASP A 70 -7.86 49.46 5.52
C ASP A 70 -6.66 48.56 5.88
N SER A 71 -6.25 47.75 4.91
CA SER A 71 -4.84 47.55 4.57
C SER A 71 -4.81 47.18 3.10
N SER A 72 -5.01 48.22 2.29
CA SER A 72 -4.49 48.42 0.93
C SER A 72 -4.50 47.20 0.00
N ASN A 73 -5.71 46.89 -0.49
CA ASN A 73 -5.87 46.52 -1.89
C ASN A 73 -5.58 47.78 -2.73
N SER A 74 -4.44 47.81 -3.40
CA SER A 74 -4.26 48.66 -4.58
C SER A 74 -4.40 47.74 -5.80
N LEU A 75 -5.48 48.00 -6.52
CA LEU A 75 -5.88 47.31 -7.73
C LEU A 75 -4.84 47.52 -8.82
N GLU A 76 -4.04 46.50 -9.08
CA GLU A 76 -3.70 46.15 -10.45
C GLU A 76 -4.34 44.80 -10.80
N LYS A 77 -5.33 44.94 -11.67
CA LYS A 77 -5.99 43.92 -12.48
C LYS A 77 -4.94 43.08 -13.22
N VAL A 78 -4.69 41.84 -12.81
CA VAL A 78 -4.04 40.81 -13.65
C VAL A 78 -4.66 39.41 -13.41
N GLU A 79 -5.69 39.12 -14.20
CA GLU A 79 -5.99 37.85 -14.89
C GLU A 79 -5.46 36.47 -14.34
N VAL A 80 -6.43 35.58 -14.01
CA VAL A 80 -6.44 34.07 -14.06
C VAL A 80 -5.81 33.28 -12.87
N ASP A 81 -6.40 33.19 -11.68
CA ASP A 81 -7.52 32.34 -11.17
C ASP A 81 -7.60 30.85 -11.64
N GLU A 82 -7.49 30.54 -12.93
CA GLU A 82 -7.67 29.16 -13.42
C GLU A 82 -6.44 28.25 -13.23
N THR A 83 -5.23 28.82 -13.11
CA THR A 83 -3.97 28.06 -13.12
C THR A 83 -3.63 27.42 -11.77
N VAL A 84 -4.01 28.03 -10.65
CA VAL A 84 -3.73 27.50 -9.30
C VAL A 84 -4.71 26.38 -8.96
N ALA A 85 -5.99 26.55 -9.30
CA ALA A 85 -6.99 25.49 -9.19
C ALA A 85 -6.67 24.30 -10.11
N ALA A 86 -6.22 24.55 -11.35
CA ALA A 86 -5.77 23.49 -12.25
C ALA A 86 -4.55 22.74 -11.69
N LYS A 87 -3.54 23.43 -11.15
CA LYS A 87 -2.39 22.81 -10.49
C LYS A 87 -2.79 21.98 -9.26
N ALA A 88 -3.73 22.45 -8.44
CA ALA A 88 -4.24 21.67 -7.31
C ALA A 88 -4.94 20.39 -7.79
N GLU A 89 -5.67 20.46 -8.90
CA GLU A 89 -6.30 19.28 -9.51
C GLU A 89 -5.30 18.32 -10.16
N GLU A 90 -4.24 18.82 -10.79
CA GLU A 90 -3.14 17.97 -11.28
C GLU A 90 -2.48 17.20 -10.13
N LEU A 91 -2.19 17.87 -9.01
CA LEU A 91 -1.64 17.23 -7.81
C LEU A 91 -2.60 16.18 -7.24
N LYS A 92 -3.91 16.43 -7.26
CA LYS A 92 -4.92 15.43 -6.86
C LYS A 92 -4.89 14.22 -7.80
N VAL A 93 -4.86 14.44 -9.11
CA VAL A 93 -4.81 13.36 -10.11
C VAL A 93 -3.53 12.54 -9.96
N GLU A 94 -2.40 13.18 -9.72
CA GLU A 94 -1.13 12.51 -9.45
C GLU A 94 -1.18 11.72 -8.13
N GLY A 95 -1.75 12.30 -7.07
CA GLY A 95 -2.02 11.61 -5.81
C GLY A 95 -2.85 10.34 -6.00
N ASN A 96 -3.89 10.40 -6.85
CA ASN A 96 -4.73 9.24 -7.19
C ASN A 96 -3.93 8.15 -7.92
N LYS A 97 -2.97 8.50 -8.77
CA LYS A 97 -2.07 7.53 -9.42
C LYS A 97 -1.20 6.80 -8.38
N TYR A 98 -0.69 7.52 -7.39
CA TYR A 98 0.06 6.92 -6.28
C TYR A 98 -0.82 6.08 -5.35
N MET A 99 -2.10 6.43 -5.17
CA MET A 99 -3.08 5.56 -4.50
C MET A 99 -3.24 4.23 -5.23
N GLY A 100 -3.36 4.24 -6.57
CA GLY A 100 -3.46 3.02 -7.39
C GLY A 100 -2.22 2.12 -7.30
N THR A 101 -1.03 2.71 -7.19
CA THR A 101 0.23 1.96 -6.98
C THR A 101 0.49 1.59 -5.51
N LYS A 102 -0.47 1.84 -4.61
CA LYS A 102 -0.37 1.64 -3.16
C LYS A 102 0.80 2.39 -2.50
N ASN A 103 1.33 3.42 -3.15
CA ASN A 103 2.31 4.32 -2.55
C ASN A 103 1.60 5.43 -1.78
N PHE A 104 1.03 5.05 -0.64
CA PHE A 104 0.18 5.94 0.16
C PHE A 104 0.94 7.14 0.73
N ARG A 105 2.25 7.02 0.96
CA ARG A 105 3.09 8.11 1.48
C ARG A 105 3.15 9.28 0.49
N LYS A 106 3.51 8.99 -0.78
CA LYS A 106 3.55 10.01 -1.83
C LYS A 106 2.17 10.59 -2.12
N ALA A 107 1.13 9.77 -2.07
CA ALA A 107 -0.25 10.25 -2.24
C ALA A 107 -0.62 11.30 -1.16
N ILE A 108 -0.27 11.06 0.12
CA ILE A 108 -0.52 12.00 1.22
C ILE A 108 0.21 13.33 1.00
N GLU A 109 1.47 13.29 0.57
CA GLU A 109 2.27 14.49 0.27
C GLU A 109 1.61 15.32 -0.84
N LEU A 110 1.21 14.69 -1.95
CA LEU A 110 0.56 15.36 -3.07
C LEU A 110 -0.81 15.95 -2.72
N TYR A 111 -1.64 15.24 -1.95
CA TYR A 111 -2.90 15.81 -1.47
C TYR A 111 -2.69 16.96 -0.49
N THR A 112 -1.59 16.94 0.29
CA THR A 112 -1.25 18.05 1.18
C THR A 112 -0.85 19.28 0.38
N SER A 113 -0.03 19.12 -0.66
CA SER A 113 0.29 20.22 -1.59
C SER A 113 -0.95 20.74 -2.33
N ALA A 114 -1.91 19.87 -2.70
CA ALA A 114 -3.18 20.30 -3.28
C ALA A 114 -4.02 21.16 -2.30
N ILE A 115 -4.02 20.80 -1.00
CA ILE A 115 -4.69 21.57 0.06
C ILE A 115 -4.02 22.93 0.27
N GLU A 116 -2.69 23.01 0.20
CA GLU A 116 -1.95 24.28 0.33
C GLU A 116 -2.27 25.24 -0.82
N LEU A 117 -2.50 24.72 -2.03
CA LEU A 117 -2.87 25.53 -3.20
C LEU A 117 -4.35 25.92 -3.22
N ASN A 118 -5.25 25.02 -2.79
CA ASN A 118 -6.68 25.28 -2.72
C ASN A 118 -7.29 24.61 -1.47
N PRO A 119 -7.28 25.31 -0.32
CA PRO A 119 -7.82 24.79 0.93
C PRO A 119 -9.35 24.76 0.97
N ALA A 120 -10.03 25.41 0.00
CA ALA A 120 -11.48 25.45 -0.05
C ALA A 120 -12.11 24.15 -0.57
N ASN A 121 -11.33 23.25 -1.19
CA ASN A 121 -11.85 22.01 -1.75
C ASN A 121 -11.82 20.85 -0.73
N PRO A 122 -12.99 20.37 -0.23
CA PRO A 122 -13.05 19.30 0.75
C PRO A 122 -12.57 17.94 0.20
N ILE A 123 -12.58 17.74 -1.13
CA ILE A 123 -12.20 16.47 -1.75
C ILE A 123 -10.74 16.11 -1.44
N TYR A 124 -9.84 17.10 -1.36
CA TYR A 124 -8.43 16.83 -1.05
C TYR A 124 -8.25 16.28 0.36
N TYR A 125 -9.04 16.76 1.32
CA TYR A 125 -9.04 16.25 2.69
C TYR A 125 -9.56 14.81 2.75
N SER A 126 -10.65 14.51 2.04
CA SER A 126 -11.21 13.16 1.94
C SER A 126 -10.21 12.17 1.32
N ASN A 127 -9.57 12.55 0.20
CA ASN A 127 -8.59 11.70 -0.48
C ASN A 127 -7.33 11.47 0.38
N ARG A 128 -6.88 12.51 1.10
CA ARG A 128 -5.78 12.39 2.06
C ARG A 128 -6.14 11.46 3.22
N ALA A 129 -7.37 11.55 3.75
CA ALA A 129 -7.84 10.65 4.80
C ALA A 129 -7.89 9.19 4.33
N ALA A 130 -8.37 8.94 3.11
CA ALA A 130 -8.34 7.61 2.50
C ALA A 130 -6.91 7.05 2.43
N ALA A 131 -5.95 7.87 2.00
CA ALA A 131 -4.53 7.48 1.94
C ALA A 131 -3.95 7.14 3.34
N PHE A 132 -4.30 7.88 4.38
CA PHE A 132 -3.90 7.57 5.76
C PHE A 132 -4.46 6.23 6.25
N ILE A 133 -5.74 5.96 5.98
CA ILE A 133 -6.39 4.69 6.35
C ILE A 133 -5.71 3.52 5.64
N SER A 134 -5.49 3.64 4.32
CA SER A 134 -4.85 2.59 3.52
C SER A 134 -3.39 2.34 3.94
N SER A 135 -2.64 3.39 4.29
CA SER A 135 -1.28 3.28 4.82
C SER A 135 -1.24 2.52 6.15
N LYS A 136 -2.18 2.83 7.07
CA LYS A 136 -2.27 2.16 8.37
C LYS A 136 -2.69 0.68 8.22
N ALA A 137 -3.64 0.40 7.33
CA ALA A 137 -4.07 -0.97 7.03
C ALA A 137 -2.92 -1.81 6.46
N MET A 138 -2.18 -1.28 5.48
CA MET A 138 -1.02 -1.97 4.89
C MET A 138 0.07 -2.26 5.93
N LYS A 139 0.36 -1.32 6.84
CA LYS A 139 1.33 -1.56 7.93
C LYS A 139 0.88 -2.69 8.85
N LYS A 140 -0.42 -2.73 9.20
CA LYS A 140 -0.99 -3.81 10.03
C LYS A 140 -0.88 -5.17 9.33
N ASP A 141 -1.23 -5.24 8.06
CA ASP A 141 -1.18 -6.48 7.28
C ASP A 141 0.25 -6.99 7.10
N LEU A 142 1.22 -6.08 6.89
CA LEU A 142 2.62 -6.41 6.74
C LEU A 142 3.22 -6.97 8.04
N GLU A 143 2.87 -6.39 9.20
CA GLU A 143 3.29 -6.92 10.50
C GLU A 143 2.60 -8.26 10.83
N ALA A 144 1.30 -8.41 10.50
CA ALA A 144 0.60 -9.68 10.65
C ALA A 144 1.20 -10.78 9.74
N ALA A 145 1.56 -10.44 8.51
CA ALA A 145 2.22 -11.35 7.56
C ALA A 145 3.61 -11.76 8.07
N LYS A 146 4.42 -10.81 8.55
CA LYS A 146 5.73 -11.10 9.17
C LYS A 146 5.59 -12.02 10.38
N SER A 147 4.63 -11.75 11.27
CA SER A 147 4.38 -12.59 12.44
C SER A 147 3.97 -14.00 12.05
N LYS A 148 3.10 -14.17 11.04
CA LYS A 148 2.74 -15.49 10.49
C LYS A 148 3.93 -16.21 9.86
N ILE A 149 4.79 -15.50 9.13
CA ILE A 149 6.03 -16.06 8.56
C ILE A 149 6.99 -16.47 9.67
N GLN A 150 7.14 -15.67 10.73
CA GLN A 150 8.00 -15.99 11.88
C GLN A 150 7.45 -17.14 12.73
N ALA A 151 6.12 -17.25 12.88
CA ALA A 151 5.47 -18.37 13.53
C ALA A 151 5.63 -19.67 12.72
N ALA A 152 5.48 -19.60 11.39
CA ALA A 152 5.76 -20.72 10.50
C ALA A 152 7.26 -21.12 10.52
N ALA A 153 8.17 -20.15 10.64
CA ALA A 153 9.60 -20.44 10.80
C ALA A 153 9.93 -21.06 12.17
N LYS A 154 9.22 -20.68 13.24
CA LYS A 154 9.34 -21.29 14.58
C LYS A 154 8.70 -22.68 14.67
N SER A 155 7.69 -23.01 13.86
CA SER A 155 7.14 -24.39 13.81
C SER A 155 8.06 -25.39 13.12
N THR A 156 9.20 -24.96 12.56
CA THR A 156 10.27 -25.82 12.03
C THR A 156 11.48 -25.95 12.98
N GLY A 157 11.41 -25.45 14.21
CA GLY A 157 12.51 -25.51 15.17
C GLY A 157 12.06 -25.98 16.56
N GLY A 158 12.05 -27.30 16.78
CA GLY A 158 12.01 -27.89 18.13
C GLY A 158 10.87 -28.88 18.39
N SER A 159 10.95 -30.07 17.80
CA SER A 159 10.36 -31.27 18.42
C SER A 159 11.49 -32.25 18.72
N THR A 160 12.18 -31.98 19.83
CA THR A 160 13.13 -32.90 20.47
C THR A 160 12.35 -33.62 21.57
N GLY A 161 11.57 -34.63 21.19
CA GLY A 161 10.70 -35.32 22.15
C GLY A 161 9.79 -36.36 21.52
N GLY A 162 10.37 -37.39 20.89
CA GLY A 162 9.65 -38.57 20.42
C GLY A 162 9.95 -38.88 18.96
N PHE A 163 10.93 -39.74 18.71
CA PHE A 163 11.01 -40.46 17.44
C PHE A 163 9.79 -41.38 17.34
N PRO A 164 9.04 -41.29 16.24
CA PRO A 164 9.16 -42.34 15.24
C PRO A 164 9.59 -41.76 13.90
N ASP A 165 10.69 -42.32 13.40
CA ASP A 165 11.08 -42.36 11.98
C ASP A 165 11.89 -41.19 11.39
N LEU A 166 13.11 -41.03 11.92
CA LEU A 166 14.27 -40.51 11.18
C LEU A 166 15.00 -41.66 10.45
N SER A 167 14.26 -42.63 9.91
CA SER A 167 14.72 -43.59 8.90
C SER A 167 14.15 -43.21 7.51
N GLY A 168 13.06 -42.44 7.45
CA GLY A 168 12.42 -42.01 6.21
C GLY A 168 13.00 -40.77 5.51
N MET A 169 13.70 -39.87 6.21
CA MET A 169 14.19 -38.59 5.64
C MET A 169 15.71 -38.51 5.41
N MET A 170 16.48 -39.52 5.80
CA MET A 170 17.85 -39.72 5.29
C MET A 170 17.95 -40.93 4.36
N GLY A 171 16.80 -41.37 3.82
CA GLY A 171 16.66 -42.48 2.89
C GLY A 171 15.47 -42.33 1.92
N GLY A 172 14.89 -41.12 1.82
CA GLY A 172 13.72 -40.83 0.99
C GLY A 172 14.11 -40.52 -0.46
N ALA A 173 14.29 -41.58 -1.23
CA ALA A 173 14.55 -41.57 -2.66
C ALA A 173 13.45 -40.83 -3.46
N GLY A 174 13.74 -39.63 -3.95
CA GLY A 174 12.79 -38.92 -4.82
C GLY A 174 13.34 -37.81 -5.72
N GLY A 175 14.61 -37.39 -5.56
CA GLY A 175 15.17 -36.28 -6.35
C GLY A 175 16.34 -36.64 -7.28
N ASN A 176 17.23 -37.55 -6.86
CA ASN A 176 18.51 -37.76 -7.55
C ASN A 176 18.85 -39.24 -7.79
N LYS A 177 17.85 -40.12 -7.90
CA LYS A 177 18.09 -41.57 -8.10
C LYS A 177 18.85 -41.83 -9.42
N GLY A 178 18.54 -41.13 -10.51
CA GLY A 178 19.24 -41.30 -11.78
C GLY A 178 20.69 -40.83 -11.76
N MET A 179 20.94 -39.62 -11.23
CA MET A 179 22.28 -39.05 -11.13
C MET A 179 23.17 -39.83 -10.17
N MET A 180 22.63 -40.25 -9.01
CA MET A 180 23.40 -40.96 -7.99
C MET A 180 23.60 -42.44 -8.32
N ASP A 181 22.65 -43.10 -9.00
CA ASP A 181 22.83 -44.47 -9.51
C ASP A 181 23.86 -44.51 -10.65
N MET A 182 23.90 -43.49 -11.51
CA MET A 182 24.93 -43.36 -12.55
C MET A 182 26.32 -43.03 -11.97
N LEU A 183 26.38 -42.26 -10.87
CA LEU A 183 27.62 -41.93 -10.15
C LEU A 183 28.17 -43.10 -9.33
N MET A 184 27.30 -43.99 -8.84
CA MET A 184 27.70 -45.19 -8.10
C MET A 184 28.13 -46.34 -9.01
N LYS A 185 27.51 -46.49 -10.18
CA LYS A 185 27.82 -47.59 -11.10
C LYS A 185 29.00 -47.30 -12.03
N ASP A 186 29.29 -46.03 -12.29
CA ASP A 186 30.37 -45.65 -13.20
C ASP A 186 31.43 -44.83 -12.45
N PRO A 187 32.56 -45.44 -12.02
CA PRO A 187 33.59 -44.76 -11.23
C PRO A 187 34.28 -43.59 -11.96
N ASN A 188 34.10 -43.48 -13.28
CA ASN A 188 34.56 -42.33 -14.06
C ASN A 188 33.53 -41.20 -14.18
N ALA A 189 32.25 -41.47 -13.88
CA ALA A 189 31.19 -40.45 -13.86
C ALA A 189 31.34 -39.50 -12.68
N MET A 190 31.86 -39.95 -11.53
CA MET A 190 32.17 -39.08 -10.39
C MET A 190 33.24 -38.04 -10.75
N LYS A 191 34.31 -38.45 -11.44
CA LYS A 191 35.37 -37.53 -11.88
C LYS A 191 34.87 -36.51 -12.91
N LYS A 192 34.09 -36.96 -13.90
CA LYS A 192 33.48 -36.06 -14.91
C LYS A 192 32.48 -35.09 -14.28
N ALA A 193 31.66 -35.55 -13.32
CA ALA A 193 30.75 -34.68 -12.58
C ALA A 193 31.50 -33.67 -11.70
N GLN A 194 32.63 -34.07 -11.10
CA GLN A 194 33.46 -33.21 -10.27
C GLN A 194 34.20 -32.15 -11.09
N GLU A 195 34.62 -32.48 -12.32
CA GLU A 195 35.21 -31.54 -13.27
C GLU A 195 34.17 -30.54 -13.82
N LEU A 196 32.92 -30.97 -14.01
CA LEU A 196 31.79 -30.11 -14.36
C LEU A 196 31.38 -29.18 -13.21
N MET A 197 31.37 -29.67 -11.97
CA MET A 197 31.07 -28.84 -10.78
C MET A 197 32.20 -27.89 -10.42
N GLY A 198 33.45 -28.31 -10.62
CA GLY A 198 34.62 -27.49 -10.36
C GLY A 198 34.84 -26.37 -11.36
N ASN A 199 34.09 -26.35 -12.47
CA ASN A 199 34.27 -25.39 -13.55
C ASN A 199 32.96 -24.64 -13.86
N PRO A 200 32.64 -23.57 -13.09
CA PRO A 200 31.34 -22.89 -13.15
C PRO A 200 31.04 -22.26 -14.52
N ASP A 201 32.07 -21.84 -15.28
CA ASP A 201 31.92 -21.30 -16.64
C ASP A 201 31.49 -22.36 -17.67
N LEU A 202 31.93 -23.61 -17.48
CA LEU A 202 31.54 -24.73 -18.34
C LEU A 202 30.09 -25.12 -18.06
N MET A 203 29.69 -25.17 -16.79
CA MET A 203 28.30 -25.42 -16.40
C MET A 203 27.37 -24.32 -16.93
N ASN A 204 27.80 -23.06 -16.88
CA ASN A 204 27.03 -21.94 -17.42
C ASN A 204 26.88 -22.03 -18.95
N LYS A 205 27.95 -22.43 -19.67
CA LYS A 205 27.89 -22.68 -21.12
C LYS A 205 27.01 -23.86 -21.50
N LEU A 206 27.03 -24.94 -20.71
CA LEU A 206 26.12 -26.09 -20.89
C LEU A 206 24.67 -25.71 -20.62
N MET A 207 24.38 -25.00 -19.52
CA MET A 207 23.02 -24.56 -19.20
C MET A 207 22.51 -23.46 -20.15
N SER A 208 23.41 -22.67 -20.74
CA SER A 208 23.06 -21.71 -21.78
C SER A 208 22.75 -22.36 -23.13
N ASN A 209 23.08 -23.64 -23.31
CA ASN A 209 22.81 -24.36 -24.55
C ASN A 209 21.40 -25.00 -24.49
N PRO A 210 20.45 -24.55 -25.33
CA PRO A 210 19.06 -25.00 -25.27
C PRO A 210 18.89 -26.51 -25.50
N ASN A 211 19.82 -27.16 -26.21
CA ASN A 211 19.78 -28.60 -26.43
C ASN A 211 20.10 -29.39 -25.15
N VAL A 212 20.97 -28.86 -24.30
CA VAL A 212 21.32 -29.45 -23.00
C VAL A 212 20.14 -29.32 -22.03
N MET A 213 19.42 -28.20 -22.07
CA MET A 213 18.23 -27.98 -21.25
C MET A 213 17.10 -28.95 -21.63
N ASN A 214 16.86 -29.15 -22.93
CA ASN A 214 15.90 -30.14 -23.43
C ASN A 214 16.29 -31.57 -23.03
N MET A 215 17.58 -31.90 -23.07
CA MET A 215 18.07 -33.22 -22.66
C MET A 215 17.99 -33.42 -21.14
N ALA A 216 18.32 -32.41 -20.35
CA ALA A 216 18.20 -32.42 -18.90
C ALA A 216 16.74 -32.53 -18.45
N GLN A 217 15.80 -31.91 -19.19
CA GLN A 217 14.36 -32.06 -18.92
C GLN A 217 13.86 -33.47 -19.20
N LYS A 218 14.30 -34.10 -20.30
CA LYS A 218 13.98 -35.51 -20.60
C LYS A 218 14.60 -36.47 -19.57
N PHE A 219 15.80 -36.15 -19.09
CA PHE A 219 16.45 -36.86 -17.98
C PHE A 219 15.63 -36.68 -16.68
N GLN A 220 15.20 -35.47 -16.39
CA GLN A 220 14.41 -35.15 -15.20
C GLN A 220 13.01 -35.77 -15.22
N SER A 221 12.40 -35.92 -16.40
CA SER A 221 11.07 -36.53 -16.55
C SER A 221 11.08 -38.06 -16.45
N GLY A 222 12.26 -38.69 -16.35
CA GLY A 222 12.38 -40.14 -16.16
C GLY A 222 12.05 -40.98 -17.41
N ASP A 223 11.85 -40.33 -18.56
CA ASP A 223 11.46 -40.98 -19.81
C ASP A 223 12.71 -41.30 -20.65
N TYR A 224 13.40 -42.37 -20.24
CA TYR A 224 14.66 -42.80 -20.83
C TYR A 224 14.43 -43.91 -21.86
N ASN A 225 14.39 -43.54 -23.15
CA ASN A 225 14.39 -44.51 -24.24
C ASN A 225 15.69 -44.42 -25.03
N MET A 226 16.57 -45.43 -24.88
CA MET A 226 17.87 -45.53 -25.57
C MET A 226 17.70 -45.49 -27.11
N ALA A 227 16.56 -45.99 -27.60
CA ALA A 227 16.19 -45.99 -29.02
C ALA A 227 15.92 -44.58 -29.59
N ASP A 228 15.43 -43.65 -28.76
CA ASP A 228 15.20 -42.26 -29.16
C ASP A 228 16.44 -41.39 -28.93
N MET A 229 17.29 -41.75 -27.97
CA MET A 229 18.57 -41.09 -27.74
C MET A 229 19.57 -41.29 -28.89
N MET A 230 19.64 -42.49 -29.49
CA MET A 230 20.49 -42.75 -30.67
C MET A 230 19.99 -42.03 -31.94
N LYS A 231 18.71 -41.67 -31.97
CA LYS A 231 18.10 -40.90 -33.05
C LYS A 231 18.22 -39.40 -32.83
N ASP A 232 18.71 -38.96 -31.66
CA ASP A 232 18.90 -37.55 -31.35
C ASP A 232 20.15 -37.02 -32.09
N PRO A 233 19.99 -36.07 -33.03
CA PRO A 233 21.10 -35.52 -33.81
C PRO A 233 22.19 -34.89 -32.94
N ALA A 234 21.84 -34.35 -31.77
CA ALA A 234 22.79 -33.73 -30.85
C ALA A 234 23.75 -34.76 -30.22
N ILE A 235 23.26 -35.98 -29.98
CA ILE A 235 24.07 -37.09 -29.47
C ILE A 235 24.98 -37.65 -30.56
N GLN A 236 24.52 -37.70 -31.81
CA GLN A 236 25.34 -38.13 -32.94
C GLN A 236 26.49 -37.16 -33.22
N ASP A 237 26.26 -35.86 -33.08
CA ASP A 237 27.32 -34.86 -33.26
C ASP A 237 28.29 -34.82 -32.06
N MET A 238 27.79 -35.06 -30.84
CA MET A 238 28.66 -35.22 -29.66
C MET A 238 29.52 -36.48 -29.74
N ALA A 239 28.98 -37.60 -30.23
CA ALA A 239 29.75 -38.84 -30.45
C ALA A 239 30.86 -38.65 -31.50
N LYS A 240 30.66 -37.81 -32.51
CA LYS A 240 31.70 -37.45 -33.49
C LYS A 240 32.78 -36.54 -32.89
N MET A 241 32.44 -35.68 -31.93
CA MET A 241 33.40 -34.81 -31.25
C MET A 241 34.31 -35.54 -30.26
N PHE A 242 33.83 -36.61 -29.62
CA PHE A 242 34.60 -37.41 -28.65
C PHE A 242 35.24 -38.68 -29.26
N GLY A 243 35.08 -38.90 -30.57
CA GLY A 243 35.49 -40.11 -31.29
C GLY A 243 36.74 -40.01 -32.17
N ARG A 244 37.71 -39.15 -31.85
CA ARG A 244 39.04 -39.16 -32.46
C ARG A 244 40.14 -39.07 -31.41
#